data_AF-A0A1W2CPE9-F1
#
_entry.id   AF-A0A1W2CPE9-F1
#
_cell.length_a   1.000
_cell.length_b   1.000
_cell.length_c   1.000
_cell.angle_alpha   90.00
_cell.angle_beta   90.00
_cell.angle_gamma   90.00
#
_symmetry.space_group_name_H-M   'P 1'
#
loop_
_entity.id
_entity.type
_entity.pdbx_description
1 polymer ?
#
loop_
_entity_poly.entity_id
_entity_poly.type
_entity_poly.pdbx_seq_one_letter_code
_entity_poly.pdbx_strand_id
1 'polypeptide(L)'
;MKKEIIFLTPIAICIVVAVIIIALYNYRLKKRIIDSGPIDENSLKFLLSLSGIGSEILKWGLVLLFGGIGLILVEFLPYPADESTVPYGVVLVSVATGFLTYYLIMKKQEK
;
A
#
# COMPACT_ATOMS: atom_id res chain seq x y z
N MET A 1 -23.04 8.55 12.72
CA MET A 1 -21.63 8.98 12.63
C MET A 1 -20.81 8.73 13.89
N LYS A 2 -21.08 9.30 15.08
CA LYS A 2 -20.21 9.11 16.28
C LYS A 2 -20.02 7.65 16.72
N LYS A 3 -21.05 6.81 16.57
CA LYS A 3 -21.01 5.40 17.01
C LYS A 3 -20.06 4.54 16.17
N GLU A 4 -19.96 4.78 14.87
CA GLU A 4 -19.07 4.03 13.97
C GLU A 4 -17.60 4.40 14.15
N ILE A 5 -17.32 5.67 14.43
CA ILE A 5 -15.96 6.16 14.72
C ILE A 5 -15.40 5.48 15.98
N ILE A 6 -16.24 5.26 16.99
CA ILE A 6 -15.84 4.58 18.24
C ILE A 6 -15.43 3.12 18.00
N PHE A 7 -16.08 2.42 17.07
CA PHE A 7 -15.71 1.03 16.73
C PHE A 7 -14.47 0.95 15.82
N LEU A 8 -14.27 1.94 14.94
CA LEU A 8 -13.13 1.95 14.02
C LEU A 8 -11.79 2.27 14.73
N THR A 9 -11.85 3.10 15.77
CA THR A 9 -10.68 3.58 16.51
C THR A 9 -9.81 2.46 17.11
N PRO A 10 -10.33 1.48 17.86
CA PRO A 10 -9.50 0.40 18.40
C PRO A 10 -8.89 -0.48 17.31
N ILE A 11 -9.59 -0.70 16.19
CA ILE A 11 -9.08 -1.49 15.06
C ILE A 11 -7.87 -0.80 14.44
N ALA A 12 -7.96 0.52 14.21
CA ALA A 12 -6.85 1.31 13.69
C ALA A 12 -5.61 1.24 14.60
N ILE A 13 -5.81 1.34 15.92
CA ILE A 13 -4.71 1.25 16.90
C ILE A 13 -4.06 -0.14 16.85
N CYS A 14 -4.85 -1.22 16.81
CA CYS A 14 -4.31 -2.58 16.69
C CYS A 14 -3.47 -2.77 15.43
N ILE A 15 -3.90 -2.23 14.29
CA ILE A 15 -3.15 -2.29 13.02
C ILE A 15 -1.82 -1.57 13.16
N VAL A 16 -1.81 -0.36 13.72
CA VAL A 16 -0.56 0.42 13.92
C VAL A 16 0.40 -0.34 14.84
N VAL A 17 -0.09 -0.89 15.96
CA VAL A 17 0.73 -1.68 16.89
C VAL A 17 1.30 -2.92 16.20
N ALA A 18 0.49 -3.66 15.43
CA ALA A 18 0.96 -4.83 14.69
C ALA A 18 2.06 -4.47 13.69
N VAL A 19 1.91 -3.38 12.94
CA VAL A 19 2.92 -2.88 12.00
C VAL A 19 4.23 -2.54 12.72
N ILE A 20 4.16 -1.88 13.87
CA ILE A 20 5.34 -1.55 14.68
C ILE A 20 6.03 -2.84 15.16
N ILE A 21 5.28 -3.82 15.65
CA ILE A 21 5.84 -5.10 16.12
C ILE A 21 6.57 -5.81 14.96
N ILE A 22 5.94 -5.90 13.78
CA ILE A 22 6.53 -6.51 12.58
C ILE A 22 7.81 -5.78 12.18
N ALA A 23 7.81 -4.45 12.18
CA ALA A 23 8.98 -3.64 11.86
C ALA A 23 10.14 -3.88 12.83
N LEU A 24 9.85 -3.92 14.14
CA LEU A 24 10.85 -4.21 15.17
C LEU A 24 11.41 -5.63 15.03
N TYR A 25 10.55 -6.62 14.75
CA TYR A 25 10.99 -8.01 14.56
C TYR A 25 11.88 -8.15 13.32
N ASN A 26 11.48 -7.54 12.20
CA ASN A 26 12.29 -7.51 10.98
C ASN A 26 13.66 -6.87 11.21
N TYR A 27 13.71 -5.77 11.98
CA TYR A 27 14.98 -5.16 12.36
C TYR A 27 15.85 -6.12 13.19
N ARG A 28 15.29 -6.77 14.21
CA ARG A 28 16.03 -7.73 15.05
C ARG A 28 16.53 -8.94 14.26
N LEU A 29 15.72 -9.45 13.34
CA LEU A 29 16.11 -10.56 12.46
C LEU A 29 17.24 -10.15 11.53
N LYS A 30 17.13 -9.02 10.83
CA LYS A 30 18.18 -8.50 9.95
C LYS A 30 19.48 -8.27 10.73
N LYS A 31 19.41 -7.66 11.91
CA LYS A 31 20.57 -7.44 12.77
C LYS A 31 21.24 -8.75 13.18
N ARG A 32 20.45 -9.74 13.62
CA ARG A 32 20.97 -11.06 13.99
C ARG A 32 21.68 -11.74 12.82
N ILE A 33 21.14 -11.65 11.61
CA ILE A 33 21.73 -12.28 10.41
C ILE A 33 23.09 -11.65 10.05
N ILE A 34 23.21 -10.32 10.17
CA ILE A 34 24.46 -9.59 9.95
C ILE A 34 25.50 -9.95 11.03
N ASP A 35 25.08 -10.06 12.29
CA ASP A 35 25.96 -10.35 13.43
C ASP A 35 26.43 -11.83 13.46
N SER A 36 25.76 -12.76 12.75
CA SER A 36 26.00 -14.21 12.84
C SER A 36 27.15 -14.78 11.98
N GLY A 37 28.05 -13.95 11.43
CA GLY A 37 29.30 -14.42 10.77
C GLY A 37 29.30 -14.28 9.24
N PRO A 38 30.30 -14.85 8.53
CA PRO A 38 30.58 -14.55 7.12
C PRO A 38 29.38 -14.89 6.26
N ILE A 39 28.72 -13.83 5.80
CA ILE A 39 27.50 -13.88 5.02
C ILE A 39 27.90 -14.36 3.62
N ASP A 40 27.52 -15.59 3.27
CA ASP A 40 27.66 -16.10 1.90
C ASP A 40 26.96 -15.15 0.92
N GLU A 41 27.50 -14.97 -0.30
CA GLU A 41 26.92 -14.07 -1.30
C GLU A 41 25.46 -14.44 -1.62
N ASN A 42 25.10 -15.73 -1.50
CA ASN A 42 23.74 -16.20 -1.70
C ASN A 42 22.80 -15.76 -0.58
N SER A 43 23.25 -15.74 0.68
CA SER A 43 22.43 -15.26 1.80
C SER A 43 22.28 -13.74 1.78
N LEU A 44 23.28 -12.99 1.30
CA LEU A 44 23.13 -11.56 1.01
C LEU A 44 22.11 -11.27 -0.10
N LYS A 45 22.16 -12.01 -1.21
CA LYS A 45 21.16 -11.90 -2.29
C LYS A 45 19.74 -12.24 -1.81
N PHE A 46 19.60 -13.25 -0.94
CA PHE A 46 18.32 -13.60 -0.33
C PHE A 46 17.78 -12.51 0.62
N LEU A 47 18.65 -11.84 1.40
CA LEU A 47 18.24 -10.71 2.24
C LEU A 47 17.81 -9.49 1.43
N LEU A 48 18.47 -9.24 0.31
CA LEU A 48 18.13 -8.18 -0.62
C LEU A 48 16.80 -8.47 -1.32
N SER A 49 16.51 -9.73 -1.70
CA SER A 49 15.21 -10.10 -2.28
C SER A 49 14.07 -9.99 -1.26
N LEU A 50 14.31 -10.29 0.02
CA LEU A 50 13.36 -10.04 1.10
C LEU A 50 13.07 -8.55 1.33
N SER A 51 13.95 -7.66 0.85
CA SER A 51 13.78 -6.20 0.94
C SER A 51 12.86 -5.64 -0.15
N GLY A 52 11.97 -6.45 -0.73
CA GLY A 52 10.96 -6.12 -1.76
C GLY A 52 9.95 -4.99 -1.43
N ILE A 53 10.28 -4.18 -0.43
CA ILE A 53 9.67 -2.92 0.00
C ILE A 53 9.39 -1.99 -1.21
N GLY A 54 10.23 -2.02 -2.25
CA GLY A 54 10.06 -1.18 -3.44
C GLY A 54 8.77 -1.46 -4.24
N SER A 55 8.37 -2.72 -4.39
CA SER A 55 7.19 -3.06 -5.20
C SER A 55 5.88 -2.67 -4.50
N GLU A 56 5.80 -2.84 -3.18
CA GLU A 56 4.60 -2.48 -2.42
C GLU A 56 4.42 -0.97 -2.32
N ILE A 57 5.50 -0.22 -2.14
CA ILE A 57 5.45 1.25 -2.14
C ILE A 57 4.99 1.76 -3.51
N LEU A 58 5.49 1.17 -4.60
CA LEU A 58 5.08 1.54 -5.95
C LEU A 58 3.59 1.26 -6.19
N LYS A 59 3.07 0.12 -5.70
CA LYS A 59 1.65 -0.21 -5.73
C LYS A 59 0.79 0.86 -5.05
N TRP A 60 1.11 1.17 -3.79
CA TRP A 60 0.32 2.13 -3.02
C TRP A 60 0.47 3.56 -3.52
N GLY A 61 1.65 3.95 -4.01
CA GLY A 61 1.87 5.24 -4.65
C GLY A 61 1.00 5.42 -5.89
N LEU A 62 0.92 4.40 -6.77
CA LEU A 62 0.06 4.46 -7.95
C LEU A 62 -1.42 4.52 -7.58
N VAL A 63 -1.87 3.67 -6.65
CA VAL A 63 -3.27 3.64 -6.22
C VAL A 63 -3.71 4.98 -5.64
N LEU A 64 -2.87 5.60 -4.79
CA LEU A 64 -3.16 6.92 -4.21
C LEU A 64 -3.11 8.03 -5.26
N LEU A 65 -2.19 7.96 -6.22
CA LEU A 65 -2.09 8.93 -7.31
C LEU A 65 -3.35 8.92 -8.17
N PHE A 66 -3.77 7.75 -8.66
CA PHE A 66 -4.97 7.65 -9.48
C PHE A 66 -6.24 7.86 -8.67
N GLY A 67 -6.32 7.36 -7.44
CA GLY A 67 -7.44 7.63 -6.53
C GLY A 67 -7.61 9.13 -6.26
N GLY A 68 -6.51 9.85 -6.04
CA GLY A 68 -6.51 11.31 -5.88
C GLY A 68 -6.99 12.04 -7.13
N ILE A 69 -6.56 11.60 -8.32
CA ILE A 69 -7.09 12.13 -9.59
C ILE A 69 -8.61 11.90 -9.69
N GLY A 70 -9.08 10.71 -9.31
CA GLY A 70 -10.51 10.40 -9.27
C GLY A 70 -11.29 11.34 -8.36
N LEU A 71 -10.75 11.67 -7.18
CA LEU A 71 -11.37 12.64 -6.27
C LEU A 71 -11.39 14.06 -6.85
N ILE A 72 -10.30 14.49 -7.50
CA ILE A 72 -10.26 15.80 -8.17
C ILE A 72 -11.30 15.87 -9.28
N LEU A 73 -11.46 14.80 -10.07
CA LEU A 73 -12.46 14.73 -11.14
C LEU A 73 -13.89 14.82 -10.63
N VAL A 74 -14.16 14.32 -9.43
CA VAL A 74 -15.49 14.39 -8.80
C VAL A 74 -15.92 15.84 -8.55
N GLU A 75 -15.00 16.73 -8.16
CA GLU A 75 -15.31 18.14 -7.90
C GLU A 75 -15.85 18.86 -9.15
N PHE A 76 -15.46 18.41 -10.35
CA PHE A 76 -15.92 19.02 -11.61
C PHE A 76 -17.23 18.43 -12.13
N LEU A 77 -17.82 17.42 -11.46
CA LEU A 77 -19.09 16.83 -11.86
C LEU A 77 -20.27 17.68 -11.35
N PRO A 78 -21.28 17.98 -12.19
CA PRO A 78 -22.47 18.70 -11.78
C PRO A 78 -23.47 17.82 -10.99
N TYR A 79 -23.02 16.67 -10.48
CA TYR A 79 -23.86 15.70 -9.77
C TYR A 79 -23.51 15.70 -8.29
N PRO A 80 -24.46 15.99 -7.39
CA PRO A 80 -24.25 15.88 -5.95
C PRO A 80 -23.90 14.43 -5.57
N ALA A 81 -22.89 14.26 -4.70
CA ALA A 81 -22.42 12.94 -4.26
C ALA A 81 -23.44 12.17 -3.40
N ASP A 82 -24.46 12.85 -2.92
CA ASP A 82 -25.59 12.36 -2.14
C ASP A 82 -26.77 11.93 -3.02
N GLU A 83 -26.87 12.44 -4.25
CA GLU A 83 -27.99 12.14 -5.16
C GLU A 83 -27.62 11.18 -6.30
N SER A 84 -26.33 11.04 -6.61
CA SER A 84 -25.85 10.27 -7.75
C SER A 84 -24.75 9.29 -7.37
N THR A 85 -24.79 8.09 -7.93
CA THR A 85 -23.74 7.06 -7.78
C THR A 85 -22.53 7.32 -8.69
N VAL A 86 -22.63 8.26 -9.62
CA VAL A 86 -21.59 8.58 -10.62
C VAL A 86 -20.26 8.99 -9.99
N PRO A 87 -20.21 9.88 -8.96
CA PRO A 87 -18.95 10.25 -8.31
C PRO A 87 -18.17 9.07 -7.72
N TYR A 88 -18.86 8.14 -7.06
CA TYR A 88 -18.22 6.93 -6.52
C TYR A 88 -17.67 6.03 -7.63
N GLY A 89 -18.39 5.93 -8.75
CA GLY A 89 -17.93 5.20 -9.94
C GLY A 89 -16.63 5.78 -10.49
N VAL A 90 -16.52 7.10 -10.60
CA VAL A 90 -15.31 7.78 -11.10
C VAL A 90 -14.10 7.52 -10.21
N VAL A 91 -14.27 7.59 -8.88
CA VAL A 91 -13.20 7.29 -7.93
C VAL A 91 -12.78 5.82 -8.03
N LEU A 92 -13.74 4.88 -8.07
CA LEU A 92 -13.44 3.45 -8.17
C LEU A 92 -12.72 3.07 -9.48
N VAL A 93 -13.15 3.63 -10.61
CA VAL A 93 -12.49 3.42 -11.90
C VAL A 93 -11.07 3.96 -11.88
N SER A 94 -10.86 5.12 -11.25
CA SER A 94 -9.54 5.72 -11.12
C SER A 94 -8.62 4.84 -10.27
N VAL A 95 -9.09 4.37 -9.10
CA VAL A 95 -8.34 3.42 -8.25
C VAL A 95 -8.03 2.12 -8.99
N ALA A 96 -9.00 1.55 -9.72
CA ALA A 96 -8.80 0.34 -10.52
C ALA A 96 -7.74 0.56 -11.61
N THR A 97 -7.70 1.73 -12.22
CA THR A 97 -6.67 2.11 -13.19
C THR A 97 -5.29 2.13 -12.53
N GLY A 98 -5.17 2.62 -11.29
CA GLY A 98 -3.92 2.54 -10.53
C GLY A 98 -3.45 1.10 -10.30
N PHE A 99 -4.35 0.19 -9.92
CA PHE A 99 -4.01 -1.23 -9.78
C PHE A 99 -3.60 -1.88 -11.11
N LEU A 100 -4.33 -1.59 -12.19
CA LEU A 100 -4.05 -2.14 -13.52
C LEU A 100 -2.68 -1.68 -14.02
N THR A 101 -2.38 -0.39 -13.84
CA THR A 101 -1.10 0.19 -14.26
C THR A 101 0.06 -0.41 -13.44
N TYR A 102 -0.12 -0.62 -12.13
CA TYR A 102 0.86 -1.32 -11.30
C TYR A 102 1.10 -2.76 -11.80
N TYR A 103 0.04 -3.50 -12.09
CA TYR A 103 0.14 -4.86 -12.61
C TYR A 103 0.93 -4.93 -13.93
N LEU A 104 0.69 -4.00 -14.86
CA LEU A 104 1.43 -3.94 -16.12
C LEU A 104 2.91 -3.64 -15.92
N ILE A 105 3.26 -2.75 -14.98
CA ILE A 105 4.65 -2.45 -14.63
C ILE A 105 5.33 -3.70 -14.06
N MET A 106 4.68 -4.37 -13.11
CA MET A 106 5.23 -5.56 -12.45
C MET A 106 5.42 -6.72 -13.45
N LYS A 107 4.43 -6.96 -14.31
CA LYS A 107 4.49 -7.97 -15.38
C LYS A 107 5.64 -7.73 -16.37
N LYS A 108 6.05 -6.47 -16.56
CA LYS A 108 7.21 -6.14 -17.40
C LYS A 108 8.54 -6.41 -16.69
N GLN A 109 8.59 -6.35 -15.35
CA GLN A 109 9.80 -6.62 -14.58
C GLN A 109 10.06 -8.13 -14.38
N GLU A 110 9.03 -8.96 -14.49
CA GLU A 110 9.16 -10.43 -14.45
C GLU A 110 9.68 -11.06 -15.76
N LYS A 111 9.74 -10.29 -16.85
CA LYS A 111 10.30 -10.69 -18.16
C LYS A 111 11.73 -10.20 -18.32
#